data_AF-Q6BYV7-F1
#
_entry.id   AF-Q6BYV7-F1
#
_cell.length_a   1.000
_cell.length_b   1.000
_cell.length_c   1.000
_cell.angle_alpha   90.00
_cell.angle_beta   90.00
_cell.angle_gamma   90.00
#
_symmetry.space_group_name_H-M   'P 1'
#
loop_
_entity.id
_entity.type
_entity.pdbx_description
1 polymer ?
#
loop_
_entity_poly.entity_id
_entity_poly.type
_entity_poly.pdbx_seq_one_letter_code
_entity_poly.pdbx_strand_id
1 'polypeptide(L)'
;MNKTKQVVTIGNDLIVKYQVSLLAGLEGLNELSSKKSKFLSLYKKFYKLRNMIDSKPYNKETYQNIIRRKFTMEDFNLKRNILLEGSDKLSELQLFERMINTLAFVHNSTVYLPSEGKEKPAFFFQDLKIPQRMEKSIILTLLKMDQQKPNTIKYDRKYEWIPQIYNKLSQLPDDPDAKEYKSIFKDIDANLIGFRDYELNLMRLNECYRLCL
;
A
#
# COMPACT_ATOMS: atom_id res chain seq x y z
N MET A 1 -17.50 15.35 36.86
CA MET A 1 -16.55 14.22 36.84
C MET A 1 -15.38 14.57 35.93
N ASN A 2 -14.27 15.03 36.51
CA ASN A 2 -13.05 15.37 35.79
C ASN A 2 -12.33 14.08 35.40
N LYS A 3 -12.23 13.80 34.09
CA LYS A 3 -11.29 12.78 33.59
C LYS A 3 -9.92 13.42 33.46
N THR A 4 -9.06 13.11 34.42
CA THR A 4 -7.65 13.48 34.45
C THR A 4 -6.95 12.99 33.18
N LYS A 5 -6.56 13.91 32.30
CA LYS A 5 -5.58 13.63 31.24
C LYS A 5 -4.23 13.49 31.93
N GLN A 6 -3.78 12.26 32.15
CA GLN A 6 -2.38 12.02 32.44
C GLN A 6 -1.60 12.22 31.15
N VAL A 7 -0.89 13.35 31.08
CA VAL A 7 0.17 13.59 30.10
C VAL A 7 1.45 13.08 30.75
N VAL A 8 1.93 11.92 30.28
CA VAL A 8 3.28 11.46 30.57
C VAL A 8 4.13 11.83 29.35
N THR A 9 5.10 12.71 29.55
CA THR A 9 6.02 13.17 28.51
C THR A 9 7.42 12.70 28.87
N ILE A 10 7.98 11.70 28.19
CA ILE A 10 9.43 11.54 27.99
C ILE A 10 9.66 10.73 26.70
N GLY A 11 10.07 11.40 25.62
CA GLY A 11 10.50 10.75 24.38
C GLY A 11 9.94 11.40 23.12
N ASN A 12 10.62 11.27 21.98
CA ASN A 12 10.13 11.65 20.65
C ASN A 12 8.96 10.74 20.21
N ASP A 13 7.92 10.65 21.03
CA ASP A 13 6.94 9.59 20.97
C ASP A 13 5.80 9.94 20.03
N LEU A 14 5.61 9.09 19.03
CA LEU A 14 4.49 9.15 18.09
C LEU A 14 3.16 9.15 18.87
N ILE A 15 2.30 10.14 18.63
CA ILE A 15 0.99 10.20 19.27
C ILE A 15 0.04 9.29 18.50
N VAL A 16 -0.28 8.16 19.11
CA VAL A 16 -1.24 7.20 18.54
C VAL A 16 -2.66 7.67 18.84
N LYS A 17 -3.48 7.89 17.81
CA LYS A 17 -4.89 8.32 17.98
C LYS A 17 -5.76 7.24 18.65
N TYR A 18 -5.37 5.98 18.55
CA TYR A 18 -6.03 4.83 19.15
C TYR A 18 -4.98 3.82 19.61
N GLN A 19 -5.04 3.35 20.86
CA GLN A 19 -4.05 2.41 21.40
C GLN A 19 -4.00 1.12 20.55
N VAL A 20 -2.89 0.91 19.84
CA VAL A 20 -2.64 -0.33 19.09
C VAL A 20 -1.81 -1.24 19.99
N SER A 21 -2.31 -2.43 20.28
CA SER A 21 -1.53 -3.51 20.91
C SER A 21 -0.23 -3.72 20.12
N LEU A 22 0.92 -3.78 20.80
CA LEU A 22 2.30 -3.92 20.26
C LEU A 22 2.35 -4.38 18.79
N LEU A 23 3.01 -3.58 17.94
CA LEU A 23 3.39 -4.01 16.60
C LEU A 23 4.18 -5.32 16.70
N ALA A 24 3.85 -6.29 15.85
CA ALA A 24 4.51 -7.58 15.87
C ALA A 24 5.98 -7.42 15.46
N GLY A 25 6.91 -7.80 16.33
CA GLY A 25 8.27 -8.11 15.89
C GLY A 25 8.32 -9.45 15.15
N LEU A 26 9.41 -9.70 14.42
CA LEU A 26 9.67 -11.00 13.79
C LEU A 26 9.66 -12.15 14.81
N GLU A 27 10.15 -11.88 16.01
CA GLU A 27 10.26 -12.82 17.12
C GLU A 27 8.91 -13.44 17.48
N GLY A 28 7.88 -12.63 17.70
CA GLY A 28 6.51 -13.12 18.00
C GLY A 28 5.80 -13.77 16.80
N LEU A 29 6.32 -13.62 15.58
CA LEU A 29 5.85 -14.42 14.43
C LEU A 29 6.59 -15.75 14.32
N ASN A 30 7.85 -15.82 14.76
CA ASN A 30 8.65 -17.04 14.75
C ASN A 30 8.20 -18.05 15.80
N GLU A 31 7.55 -17.60 16.88
CA GLU A 31 6.86 -18.47 17.84
C GLU A 31 5.71 -19.29 17.23
N LEU A 32 5.18 -18.86 16.07
CA LEU A 32 4.11 -19.58 15.39
C LEU A 32 4.69 -20.71 14.52
N SER A 33 4.26 -21.93 14.80
CA SER A 33 4.78 -23.15 14.17
C SER A 33 4.47 -23.30 12.68
N SER A 34 3.38 -22.70 12.18
CA SER A 34 2.95 -22.87 10.78
C SER A 34 2.93 -21.56 10.01
N LYS A 35 3.31 -21.63 8.72
CA LYS A 35 3.16 -20.54 7.74
C LYS A 35 1.74 -19.98 7.74
N LYS A 36 0.73 -20.85 7.73
CA LYS A 36 -0.68 -20.46 7.75
C LYS A 36 -1.03 -19.63 8.99
N SER A 37 -0.52 -20.01 10.15
CA SER A 37 -0.70 -19.24 11.39
C SER A 37 -0.02 -17.87 11.33
N LYS A 38 1.20 -17.79 10.78
CA LYS A 38 1.92 -16.52 10.56
C LYS A 38 1.13 -15.58 9.64
N PHE A 39 0.68 -16.08 8.49
CA PHE A 39 -0.17 -15.32 7.55
C PHE A 39 -1.47 -14.85 8.19
N LEU A 40 -2.18 -15.72 8.92
CA LEU A 40 -3.43 -15.35 9.58
C LEU A 40 -3.21 -14.29 10.68
N SER A 41 -2.12 -14.39 11.43
CA SER A 41 -1.73 -13.41 12.44
C SER A 41 -1.50 -12.03 11.80
N LEU A 42 -0.74 -11.97 10.71
CA LEU A 42 -0.52 -10.74 9.94
C LEU A 42 -1.82 -10.18 9.36
N TYR A 43 -2.64 -11.01 8.72
CA TYR A 43 -3.95 -10.61 8.19
C TYR A 43 -4.82 -9.94 9.26
N LYS A 44 -4.93 -10.55 10.44
CA LYS A 44 -5.70 -9.99 11.56
C LYS A 44 -5.16 -8.63 11.99
N LYS A 45 -3.83 -8.45 12.00
CA LYS A 45 -3.19 -7.18 12.38
C LYS A 45 -3.46 -6.08 11.36
N PHE A 46 -3.31 -6.35 10.06
CA PHE A 46 -3.73 -5.40 9.01
C PHE A 46 -5.22 -5.08 9.12
N TYR A 47 -6.08 -6.09 9.28
CA TYR A 47 -7.52 -5.90 9.37
C TYR A 47 -7.94 -5.05 10.57
N LYS A 48 -7.22 -5.11 11.70
CA LYS A 48 -7.46 -4.23 12.86
C LYS A 48 -7.28 -2.75 12.52
N LEU A 49 -6.35 -2.41 11.64
CA LEU A 49 -6.06 -1.02 11.25
C LEU A 49 -7.18 -0.39 10.41
N ARG A 50 -8.15 -1.16 9.88
CA ARG A 50 -9.22 -0.66 8.99
C ARG A 50 -10.00 0.55 9.51
N ASN A 51 -10.15 0.68 10.83
CA ASN A 51 -10.87 1.80 11.45
C ASN A 51 -9.99 3.05 11.65
N MET A 52 -8.67 2.90 11.51
CA MET A 52 -7.67 3.93 11.74
C MET A 52 -7.10 4.50 10.43
N ILE A 53 -7.25 3.75 9.33
CA ILE A 53 -6.72 4.12 8.01
C ILE A 53 -7.29 5.43 7.51
N ASP A 54 -8.58 5.67 7.64
CA ASP A 54 -9.19 6.95 7.28
C ASP A 54 -10.56 7.15 7.95
N SER A 55 -11.02 8.40 8.04
CA SER A 55 -12.34 8.70 8.59
C SER A 55 -13.48 8.39 7.62
N LYS A 56 -13.20 8.33 6.32
CA LYS A 56 -14.21 8.14 5.28
C LYS A 56 -14.65 6.67 5.19
N PRO A 57 -15.96 6.35 5.27
CA PRO A 57 -16.45 4.97 5.27
C PRO A 57 -16.01 4.15 4.04
N TYR A 58 -16.06 4.76 2.85
CA TYR A 58 -15.69 4.09 1.61
C TYR A 58 -14.21 3.69 1.57
N ASN A 59 -13.31 4.49 2.14
CA ASN A 59 -11.89 4.17 2.23
C ASN A 59 -11.62 2.97 3.15
N LYS A 60 -12.38 2.85 4.24
CA LYS A 60 -12.35 1.69 5.12
C LYS A 60 -12.80 0.40 4.41
N GLU A 61 -13.83 0.47 3.57
CA GLU A 61 -14.29 -0.68 2.79
C GLU A 61 -13.26 -1.09 1.73
N THR A 62 -12.75 -0.12 0.97
CA THR A 62 -11.68 -0.34 -0.01
C THR A 62 -10.46 -0.99 0.64
N TYR A 63 -10.02 -0.48 1.79
CA TYR A 63 -8.88 -1.04 2.51
C TYR A 63 -9.12 -2.52 2.88
N GLN A 64 -10.31 -2.85 3.40
CA GLN A 64 -10.64 -4.25 3.73
C GLN A 64 -10.59 -5.16 2.50
N ASN A 65 -11.10 -4.68 1.37
CA ASN A 65 -11.10 -5.42 0.11
C ASN A 65 -9.66 -5.64 -0.41
N ILE A 66 -8.79 -4.63 -0.31
CA ILE A 66 -7.36 -4.76 -0.62
C ILE A 66 -6.72 -5.82 0.27
N ILE A 67 -6.87 -5.71 1.60
CA ILE A 67 -6.26 -6.66 2.54
C ILE A 67 -6.77 -8.09 2.28
N ARG A 68 -8.06 -8.27 2.00
CA ARG A 68 -8.60 -9.58 1.63
C ARG A 68 -7.92 -10.10 0.35
N ARG A 69 -7.89 -9.32 -0.74
CA ARG A 69 -7.26 -9.74 -2.01
C ARG A 69 -5.78 -10.06 -1.84
N LYS A 70 -5.01 -9.21 -1.16
CA LYS A 70 -3.57 -9.39 -0.91
C LYS A 70 -3.26 -10.72 -0.21
N PHE A 71 -4.09 -11.12 0.76
CA PHE A 71 -3.87 -12.34 1.53
C PHE A 71 -4.48 -13.60 0.93
N THR A 72 -5.45 -13.50 0.01
CA THR A 72 -6.15 -14.68 -0.54
C THR A 72 -5.88 -14.94 -2.01
N MET A 73 -5.48 -13.94 -2.78
CA MET A 73 -5.40 -14.02 -4.25
C MET A 73 -4.05 -13.58 -4.82
N GLU A 74 -3.40 -12.60 -4.21
CA GLU A 74 -2.18 -12.01 -4.78
C GLU A 74 -0.95 -12.84 -4.45
N ASP A 75 -0.20 -13.25 -5.49
CA ASP A 75 1.16 -13.77 -5.34
C ASP A 75 2.16 -12.62 -5.56
N PHE A 76 2.75 -12.16 -4.46
CA PHE A 76 3.70 -11.05 -4.47
C PHE A 76 4.95 -11.35 -5.31
N ASN A 77 5.47 -12.58 -5.27
CA ASN A 77 6.67 -12.95 -6.02
C ASN A 77 6.38 -13.01 -7.53
N LEU A 78 5.21 -13.56 -7.91
CA LEU A 78 4.77 -13.57 -9.30
C LEU A 78 4.67 -12.14 -9.85
N LYS A 79 3.95 -11.28 -9.12
CA LYS A 79 3.77 -9.87 -9.50
C LYS A 79 5.10 -9.13 -9.59
N ARG A 80 5.99 -9.32 -8.62
CA ARG A 80 7.33 -8.73 -8.58
C ARG A 80 8.17 -9.13 -9.78
N ASN A 81 8.17 -10.42 -10.12
CA ASN A 81 8.90 -10.93 -11.28
C ASN A 81 8.38 -10.33 -12.60
N ILE A 82 7.05 -10.25 -12.77
CA ILE A 82 6.42 -9.68 -13.97
C ILE A 82 6.72 -8.18 -14.12
N LEU A 83 6.72 -7.41 -13.04
CA LEU A 83 6.88 -5.94 -13.11
C LEU A 83 8.33 -5.49 -13.21
N LEU A 84 9.26 -6.16 -12.52
CA LEU A 84 10.64 -5.68 -12.40
C LEU A 84 11.65 -6.41 -13.28
N GLU A 85 11.26 -7.50 -13.95
CA GLU A 85 12.09 -8.36 -14.82
C GLU A 85 13.40 -8.85 -14.16
N GLY A 86 13.60 -10.17 -14.07
CA GLY A 86 14.86 -10.74 -13.55
C GLY A 86 15.09 -10.57 -12.05
N SER A 87 14.02 -10.34 -11.29
CA SER A 87 14.12 -10.21 -9.83
C SER A 87 14.02 -11.58 -9.13
N ASP A 88 15.03 -11.91 -8.32
CA ASP A 88 15.08 -13.21 -7.62
C ASP A 88 13.88 -13.45 -6.72
N LYS A 89 13.35 -14.68 -6.74
CA LYS A 89 12.22 -15.06 -5.88
C LYS A 89 12.60 -14.86 -4.41
N LEU A 90 11.81 -14.06 -3.69
CA LEU A 90 12.02 -13.85 -2.27
C LEU A 90 11.76 -15.15 -1.51
N SER A 91 12.65 -15.46 -0.57
CA SER A 91 12.45 -16.54 0.38
C SER A 91 11.25 -16.26 1.29
N GLU A 92 10.73 -17.30 1.94
CA GLU A 92 9.61 -17.14 2.88
C GLU A 92 9.95 -16.18 4.04
N LEU A 93 11.19 -16.24 4.54
CA LEU A 93 11.67 -15.34 5.59
C LEU A 93 11.65 -13.88 5.12
N GLN A 94 12.20 -13.63 3.93
CA GLN A 94 12.22 -12.28 3.33
C GLN A 94 10.81 -11.75 3.08
N LEU A 95 9.87 -12.59 2.64
CA LEU A 95 8.47 -12.19 2.49
C LEU A 95 7.86 -11.78 3.83
N PHE A 96 8.06 -12.56 4.89
CA PHE A 96 7.53 -12.19 6.20
C PHE A 96 8.15 -10.92 6.78
N GLU A 97 9.45 -10.72 6.61
CA GLU A 97 10.12 -9.46 6.95
C GLU A 97 9.47 -8.27 6.25
N ARG A 98 9.26 -8.38 4.93
CA ARG A 98 8.60 -7.34 4.15
C ARG A 98 7.15 -7.11 4.57
N MET A 99 6.41 -8.14 4.94
CA MET A 99 5.05 -8.02 5.47
C MET A 99 5.01 -7.30 6.82
N ILE A 100 5.99 -7.53 7.70
CA ILE A 100 6.11 -6.83 8.98
C ILE A 100 6.47 -5.35 8.75
N ASN A 101 7.42 -5.07 7.87
CA ASN A 101 7.77 -3.70 7.48
C ASN A 101 6.54 -2.98 6.90
N THR A 102 5.76 -3.69 6.08
CA THR A 102 4.51 -3.17 5.51
C THR A 102 3.46 -2.91 6.59
N LEU A 103 3.35 -3.77 7.60
CA LEU A 103 2.46 -3.55 8.73
C LEU A 103 2.86 -2.30 9.52
N ALA A 104 4.16 -2.11 9.76
CA ALA A 104 4.70 -0.92 10.40
C ALA A 104 4.44 0.33 9.55
N PHE A 105 4.67 0.27 8.24
CA PHE A 105 4.38 1.35 7.29
C PHE A 105 2.89 1.75 7.34
N VAL A 106 1.99 0.77 7.26
CA VAL A 106 0.54 1.01 7.34
C VAL A 106 0.15 1.55 8.71
N HIS A 107 0.73 1.05 9.80
CA HIS A 107 0.49 1.62 11.13
C HIS A 107 0.96 3.07 11.22
N ASN A 108 2.14 3.40 10.68
CA ASN A 108 2.67 4.76 10.66
C ASN A 108 1.80 5.71 9.84
N SER A 109 1.03 5.21 8.87
CA SER A 109 0.02 6.00 8.18
C SER A 109 -1.15 6.45 9.08
N THR A 110 -1.30 5.86 10.26
CA THR A 110 -2.41 6.12 11.21
C THR A 110 -2.03 6.99 12.41
N VAL A 111 -0.76 7.38 12.54
CA VAL A 111 -0.23 8.19 13.65
C VAL A 111 0.12 9.59 13.18
N TYR A 112 0.13 10.55 14.11
CA TYR A 112 0.52 11.94 13.85
C TYR A 112 1.87 12.25 14.49
N LEU A 113 2.63 13.17 13.90
CA LEU A 113 3.89 13.64 14.50
C LEU A 113 3.58 14.69 15.59
N PRO A 114 4.24 14.63 16.77
CA PRO A 114 4.01 15.59 17.85
C PRO A 114 4.26 17.06 17.46
N SER A 115 5.20 17.29 16.53
CA SER A 115 5.52 18.61 15.98
C SER A 115 4.39 19.25 15.16
N GLU A 116 3.38 18.46 14.77
CA GLU A 116 2.20 18.91 14.00
C GLU A 116 1.11 19.51 14.90
N GLY A 117 1.27 19.41 16.23
CA GLY A 117 0.39 20.05 17.22
C GLY A 117 0.91 21.41 17.72
N LYS A 118 2.06 21.90 17.23
CA LYS A 118 2.49 23.28 17.53
C LYS A 118 1.62 24.23 16.71
N GLU A 119 0.85 25.05 17.40
CA GLU A 119 0.09 26.17 16.85
C GLU A 119 1.03 27.07 16.02
N LYS A 120 1.17 26.78 14.73
CA LYS A 120 1.73 27.75 13.79
C LYS A 120 0.64 28.78 13.54
N PRO A 121 0.92 30.09 13.66
CA PRO A 121 -0.02 31.11 13.21
C PRO A 121 -0.31 30.86 11.73
N ALA A 122 -1.58 30.61 11.40
CA ALA A 122 -2.02 30.39 10.04
C ALA A 122 -2.12 31.75 9.35
N PHE A 123 -1.25 32.01 8.39
CA PHE A 123 -1.29 33.25 7.59
C PHE A 123 -2.08 33.03 6.29
N PHE A 124 -2.13 31.78 5.81
CA PHE A 124 -2.83 31.37 4.60
C PHE A 124 -3.77 30.19 4.87
N PHE A 125 -4.81 30.02 4.04
CA PHE A 125 -5.72 28.87 4.14
C PHE A 125 -5.01 27.51 4.01
N GLN A 126 -3.86 27.49 3.34
CA GLN A 126 -3.03 26.30 3.18
C GLN A 126 -2.35 25.89 4.49
N ASP A 127 -2.11 26.84 5.41
CA ASP A 127 -1.50 26.60 6.72
C ASP A 127 -2.47 25.92 7.69
N LEU A 128 -3.78 25.94 7.38
CA LEU A 128 -4.81 25.18 8.11
C LEU A 128 -4.78 23.67 7.76
N LYS A 129 -4.05 23.27 6.72
CA LYS A 129 -3.94 21.85 6.36
C LYS A 129 -2.95 21.18 7.31
N ILE A 130 -3.45 20.23 8.09
CA ILE A 130 -2.60 19.37 8.93
C ILE A 130 -1.62 18.63 8.00
N PRO A 131 -0.29 18.78 8.19
CA PRO A 131 0.69 18.05 7.41
C PRO A 131 0.41 16.56 7.50
N GLN A 132 0.40 15.90 6.35
CA GLN A 132 0.10 14.49 6.25
C GLN A 132 1.42 13.72 6.08
N ARG A 133 1.65 12.73 6.94
CA ARG A 133 2.78 11.81 6.78
C ARG A 133 2.79 11.18 5.39
N MET A 134 3.99 10.96 4.85
CA MET A 134 4.17 10.36 3.53
C MET A 134 3.45 9.01 3.43
N GLU A 135 3.53 8.18 4.48
CA GLU A 135 2.86 6.87 4.52
C GLU A 135 1.35 7.02 4.34
N LYS A 136 0.73 8.02 4.97
CA LYS A 136 -0.69 8.30 4.82
C LYS A 136 -1.04 8.75 3.41
N SER A 137 -0.24 9.62 2.79
CA SER A 137 -0.44 10.03 1.39
C SER A 137 -0.35 8.84 0.42
N ILE A 138 0.62 7.95 0.62
CA ILE A 138 0.80 6.72 -0.18
C ILE A 138 -0.38 5.76 0.01
N ILE A 139 -0.81 5.52 1.26
CA ILE A 139 -1.98 4.67 1.55
C ILE A 139 -3.25 5.25 0.93
N LEU A 140 -3.50 6.56 1.04
CA LEU A 140 -4.66 7.18 0.39
C LEU A 140 -4.62 7.06 -1.14
N THR A 141 -3.42 7.13 -1.73
CA THR A 141 -3.22 6.90 -3.16
C THR A 141 -3.54 5.45 -3.53
N LEU A 142 -3.06 4.48 -2.75
CA LEU A 142 -3.42 3.06 -2.91
C LEU A 142 -4.93 2.84 -2.90
N LEU A 143 -5.65 3.45 -1.95
CA LEU A 143 -7.10 3.33 -1.87
C LEU A 143 -7.79 3.94 -3.11
N LYS A 144 -7.36 5.13 -3.54
CA LYS A 144 -7.93 5.81 -4.71
C LYS A 144 -7.69 5.01 -5.99
N MET A 145 -6.46 4.53 -6.19
CA MET A 145 -6.13 3.72 -7.36
C MET A 145 -6.90 2.41 -7.37
N ASP A 146 -7.09 1.77 -6.21
CA ASP A 146 -7.91 0.58 -6.12
C ASP A 146 -9.39 0.87 -6.43
N GLN A 147 -9.96 2.00 -6.01
CA GLN A 147 -11.34 2.36 -6.35
C GLN A 147 -11.54 2.49 -7.87
N GLN A 148 -10.57 3.08 -8.57
CA GLN A 148 -10.64 3.32 -10.02
C GLN A 148 -10.26 2.10 -10.86
N LYS A 149 -9.53 1.15 -10.29
CA LYS A 149 -9.03 -0.02 -11.02
C LYS A 149 -10.17 -0.93 -11.50
N PRO A 150 -10.24 -1.30 -12.78
CA PRO A 150 -11.25 -2.24 -13.28
C PRO A 150 -11.20 -3.61 -12.60
N ASN A 151 -12.36 -4.25 -12.45
CA ASN A 151 -12.44 -5.59 -11.83
C ASN A 151 -11.66 -6.65 -12.64
N THR A 152 -11.61 -6.51 -13.96
CA THR A 152 -10.85 -7.40 -14.86
C THR A 152 -9.38 -7.54 -14.44
N ILE A 153 -8.74 -6.44 -14.02
CA ILE A 153 -7.34 -6.46 -13.59
C ILE A 153 -7.16 -6.57 -12.06
N LYS A 154 -8.17 -6.19 -11.25
CA LYS A 154 -8.15 -6.42 -9.78
C LYS A 154 -8.10 -7.90 -9.40
N TYR A 155 -8.79 -8.72 -10.18
CA TYR A 155 -9.00 -10.13 -9.89
C TYR A 155 -8.22 -11.06 -10.82
N ASP A 156 -7.36 -10.51 -11.68
CA ASP A 156 -6.40 -11.28 -12.47
C ASP A 156 -5.31 -11.85 -11.56
N ARG A 157 -5.40 -13.14 -11.25
CA ARG A 157 -4.45 -13.85 -10.38
C ARG A 157 -3.09 -14.07 -11.03
N LYS A 158 -3.06 -14.14 -12.35
CA LYS A 158 -1.84 -14.45 -13.11
C LYS A 158 -1.10 -13.20 -13.56
N TYR A 159 -1.71 -12.02 -13.39
CA TYR A 159 -1.15 -10.74 -13.84
C TYR A 159 -0.86 -10.73 -15.36
N GLU A 160 -1.67 -11.45 -16.14
CA GLU A 160 -1.57 -11.57 -17.60
C GLU A 160 -1.76 -10.23 -18.32
N TRP A 161 -2.51 -9.30 -17.72
CA TRP A 161 -2.74 -7.98 -18.32
C TRP A 161 -1.45 -7.13 -18.43
N ILE A 162 -0.45 -7.33 -17.57
CA ILE A 162 0.81 -6.55 -17.62
C ILE A 162 1.66 -6.93 -18.86
N PRO A 163 1.97 -8.22 -19.12
CA PRO A 163 2.66 -8.63 -20.34
C PRO A 163 1.96 -8.19 -21.63
N GLN A 164 0.62 -8.19 -21.65
CA GLN A 164 -0.14 -7.69 -22.81
C GLN A 164 0.15 -6.21 -23.08
N ILE A 165 0.22 -5.39 -22.04
CA ILE A 165 0.57 -3.96 -22.16
C ILE A 165 2.02 -3.80 -22.62
N TYR A 166 2.98 -4.53 -22.06
CA TYR A 166 4.37 -4.47 -22.51
C TYR A 166 4.52 -4.85 -23.99
N ASN A 167 3.84 -5.90 -24.44
CA ASN A 167 3.85 -6.32 -25.85
C ASN A 167 3.32 -5.21 -26.77
N LYS A 168 2.18 -4.58 -26.41
CA LYS A 168 1.64 -3.45 -27.18
C LYS A 168 2.58 -2.25 -27.21
N LEU A 169 3.20 -1.93 -26.07
CA LEU A 169 4.16 -0.82 -26.01
C LEU A 169 5.41 -1.08 -26.86
N SER A 170 5.90 -2.32 -26.93
CA SER A 170 7.03 -2.68 -27.80
C SER A 170 6.72 -2.63 -29.29
N GLN A 171 5.44 -2.60 -29.66
CA GLN A 171 4.99 -2.43 -31.05
C GLN A 171 4.88 -0.96 -31.46
N LEU A 172 4.99 -0.01 -30.51
CA LEU A 172 4.97 1.41 -30.84
C LEU A 172 6.30 1.82 -31.49
N PRO A 173 6.26 2.57 -32.60
CA PRO A 173 7.45 3.26 -33.09
C PRO A 173 7.90 4.35 -32.09
N ASP A 174 9.13 4.84 -32.23
CA ASP A 174 9.73 5.80 -31.28
C ASP A 174 8.98 7.15 -31.21
N ASP A 175 8.32 7.57 -32.30
CA ASP A 175 7.49 8.77 -32.37
C ASP A 175 6.13 8.44 -33.02
N PRO A 176 5.21 7.80 -32.27
CA PRO A 176 3.97 7.30 -32.82
C PRO A 176 2.99 8.44 -33.06
N ASP A 177 2.38 8.46 -34.25
CA ASP A 177 1.28 9.38 -34.49
C ASP A 177 0.00 8.94 -33.73
N ALA A 178 -0.99 9.83 -33.65
CA ALA A 178 -2.23 9.54 -32.93
C ALA A 178 -3.05 8.38 -33.56
N LYS A 179 -2.83 8.04 -34.84
CA LYS A 179 -3.53 6.94 -35.52
C LYS A 179 -2.86 5.60 -35.23
N GLU A 180 -1.53 5.55 -35.24
CA GLU A 180 -0.71 4.39 -34.88
C GLU A 180 -0.99 3.98 -33.43
N TYR A 181 -1.01 4.95 -32.51
CA TYR A 181 -1.36 4.70 -31.12
C TYR A 181 -2.76 4.07 -31.01
N LYS A 182 -3.77 4.64 -31.67
CA LYS A 182 -5.14 4.10 -31.68
C LYS A 182 -5.23 2.71 -32.31
N SER A 183 -4.43 2.45 -33.35
CA SER A 183 -4.41 1.16 -34.03
C SER A 183 -3.87 0.06 -33.11
N ILE A 184 -2.75 0.32 -32.43
CA ILE A 184 -2.09 -0.65 -31.54
C ILE A 184 -2.95 -0.96 -30.30
N PHE A 185 -3.58 0.07 -29.72
CA PHE A 185 -4.46 -0.04 -28.55
C PHE A 185 -5.94 -0.18 -28.91
N LYS A 186 -6.27 -0.61 -30.14
CA LYS A 186 -7.68 -0.80 -30.53
C LYS A 186 -8.42 -1.81 -29.65
N ASP A 187 -7.71 -2.87 -29.26
CA ASP A 187 -8.29 -4.01 -28.54
C ASP A 187 -8.00 -3.99 -27.03
N ILE A 188 -7.28 -2.98 -26.55
CA ILE A 188 -6.88 -2.85 -25.14
C ILE A 188 -7.16 -1.44 -24.65
N ASP A 189 -7.80 -1.31 -23.49
CA ASP A 189 -8.04 -0.02 -22.87
C ASP A 189 -6.71 0.68 -22.54
N ALA A 190 -6.45 1.82 -23.19
CA ALA A 190 -5.24 2.61 -23.00
C ALA A 190 -5.06 3.11 -21.56
N ASN A 191 -6.15 3.21 -20.77
CA ASN A 191 -6.07 3.57 -19.35
C ASN A 191 -5.29 2.54 -18.52
N LEU A 192 -5.15 1.30 -19.03
CA LEU A 192 -4.34 0.26 -18.39
C LEU A 192 -2.86 0.62 -18.33
N ILE A 193 -2.36 1.48 -19.21
CA ILE A 193 -0.97 1.97 -19.15
C ILE A 193 -0.73 2.73 -17.84
N GLY A 194 -1.65 3.62 -17.46
CA GLY A 194 -1.56 4.35 -16.19
C GLY A 194 -1.59 3.43 -14.97
N PHE A 195 -2.40 2.37 -15.01
CA PHE A 195 -2.40 1.35 -13.96
C PHE A 195 -1.10 0.53 -13.93
N ARG A 196 -0.52 0.23 -15.10
CA ARG A 196 0.78 -0.46 -15.22
C ARG A 196 1.89 0.38 -14.60
N ASP A 197 1.97 1.67 -14.95
CA ASP A 197 2.97 2.58 -14.43
C ASP A 197 2.83 2.76 -12.91
N TYR A 198 1.58 2.83 -12.42
CA TYR A 198 1.31 2.84 -10.99
C TYR A 198 1.80 1.57 -10.27
N GLU A 199 1.48 0.38 -10.80
CA GLU A 199 1.92 -0.90 -10.21
C GLU A 199 3.45 -1.05 -10.24
N LEU A 200 4.09 -0.61 -11.33
CA LEU A 200 5.55 -0.60 -11.46
C LEU A 200 6.19 0.31 -10.41
N ASN A 201 5.70 1.53 -10.26
CA ASN A 201 6.22 2.47 -9.26
C ASN A 201 5.98 1.99 -7.83
N LEU A 202 4.82 1.37 -7.56
CA LEU A 202 4.55 0.74 -6.27
C LEU A 202 5.50 -0.42 -6.00
N MET A 203 5.81 -1.24 -7.01
CA MET A 203 6.76 -2.34 -6.87
C MET A 203 8.19 -1.85 -6.64
N ARG A 204 8.61 -0.77 -7.32
CA ARG A 204 9.90 -0.10 -7.05
C ARG A 204 9.97 0.44 -5.63
N LEU A 205 8.89 1.07 -5.14
CA LEU A 205 8.79 1.50 -3.75
C LEU A 205 8.94 0.33 -2.78
N ASN A 206 8.29 -0.80 -3.08
CA ASN A 206 8.41 -2.03 -2.30
C ASN A 206 9.86 -2.54 -2.25
N GLU A 207 10.63 -2.43 -3.33
CA GLU A 207 12.06 -2.79 -3.31
C GLU A 207 12.89 -1.83 -2.47
N CYS A 208 12.71 -0.51 -2.66
CA CYS A 208 13.49 0.50 -1.94
C CYS A 208 13.34 0.39 -0.42
N TYR A 209 12.13 0.12 0.06
CA TYR A 209 11.81 0.10 1.49
C TYR A 209 11.60 -1.30 2.07
N ARG A 210 11.85 -2.36 1.28
CA ARG A 210 11.58 -3.76 1.66
C ARG A 210 10.14 -3.93 2.18
N LEU A 211 9.17 -3.54 1.36
CA LEU A 211 7.73 -3.63 1.62
C LEU A 211 7.05 -4.64 0.67
N CYS A 212 5.76 -4.85 0.89
CA CYS A 212 4.85 -5.63 0.06
C CYS A 212 3.44 -4.99 0.05
N LEU A 213 3.38 -3.68 -0.26
CA LEU A 213 2.14 -2.91 -0.39
C LEU A 213 1.23 -3.43 -1.50
#